data_AF-A0A0N1BES6-F1
#
_entry.id   AF-A0A0N1BES6-F1
#
_cell.length_a   1.000
_cell.length_b   1.000
_cell.length_c   1.000
_cell.angle_alpha   90.00
_cell.angle_beta   90.00
_cell.angle_gamma   90.00
#
_symmetry.space_group_name_H-M   'P 1'
#
loop_
_entity.id
_entity.type
_entity.pdbx_description
1 polymer ?
#
loop_
_entity_poly.entity_id
_entity_poly.type
_entity_poly.pdbx_seq_one_letter_code
_entity_poly.pdbx_strand_id
1 'polypeptide(L)'
;MTMRFSNILKGALLCGVVAVGGSLTGLAPMTGSPANAQSAMQRPAETLVLSIGRGQLIQLPGTMTDLFVADTGVADVQVKSSRQLYVFGKAGGETTLYASNAAGQVVYSATVRVGSNLDSIDQMLTLAMPDAKVRVSTLNGVVLLTGTVGAPVDSAEAERLVQAFVGDNVKVISRLQTATPMQVNLQVRIAEVSRSLVKEIGANLLTRDLTGGFQFGVSRASRNFASIRDTLDVTTLPRIDASGQFGLPAGTLSLPFNPATGQFVTGGSTTGFLNGIDGKTAIQAAGRLFGVDIASAFDLAEQVGLITTLSQPNLTALSGETADFLAGGEFPIPINQGLGTTTIEYKNFGVSLAYTPTVLANGRISMRVRPEVSELSSAGSVTLNGFQVPALTIRRAETTVELGSGESFMIAGLLSNNSQNLVDKAPGLGDVPVLGNLFKSTNFRKGETELVIVVTPYLVKPVNANDIKLPTDAFRTPDDLQRLINSQQSDGISGGDRPKPSVAPAEGGSGAPEFGALPSQPRALPSSAAKPQRDAKSGKASSRNGGKPGDLAAATPGFSFD
;
A
#
# COMPACT_ATOMS: atom_id res chain seq x y z
N MET A 1 25.74 20.16 -45.31
CA MET A 1 24.93 20.99 -46.22
C MET A 1 23.76 21.56 -45.41
N THR A 2 23.68 22.90 -45.23
CA THR A 2 22.52 23.69 -44.73
C THR A 2 21.73 23.12 -43.51
N MET A 3 21.90 23.54 -42.23
CA MET A 3 21.73 24.89 -41.60
C MET A 3 20.38 25.57 -41.97
N ARG A 4 19.59 26.16 -41.05
CA ARG A 4 19.84 27.14 -39.95
C ARG A 4 18.81 27.01 -38.79
N PHE A 5 19.15 27.20 -37.49
CA PHE A 5 19.25 28.46 -36.69
C PHE A 5 17.98 29.36 -36.73
N SER A 6 17.30 29.83 -35.65
CA SER A 6 17.60 30.27 -34.25
C SER A 6 17.57 31.80 -34.06
N ASN A 7 17.28 32.25 -32.82
CA ASN A 7 17.33 33.61 -32.22
C ASN A 7 16.04 34.47 -32.35
N ILE A 8 15.53 35.21 -31.35
CA ILE A 8 16.08 36.03 -30.23
C ILE A 8 16.52 37.46 -30.64
N LEU A 9 15.75 38.48 -30.22
CA LEU A 9 16.11 39.84 -29.71
C LEU A 9 14.79 40.59 -29.36
N LYS A 10 14.59 41.46 -28.35
CA LYS A 10 15.37 42.46 -27.57
C LYS A 10 15.72 43.79 -28.29
N GLY A 11 15.41 44.92 -27.62
CA GLY A 11 15.72 46.32 -28.02
C GLY A 11 14.48 47.06 -28.57
N ALA A 12 13.89 48.13 -28.03
CA ALA A 12 14.30 49.27 -27.17
C ALA A 12 14.83 50.52 -27.91
N LEU A 13 14.24 51.68 -27.57
CA LEU A 13 14.70 53.08 -27.75
C LEU A 13 14.78 53.73 -29.15
N LEU A 14 13.98 54.79 -29.34
CA LEU A 14 14.32 56.17 -29.77
C LEU A 14 13.00 56.99 -29.62
N CYS A 15 12.83 58.03 -28.80
CA CYS A 15 13.55 59.31 -28.63
C CYS A 15 13.25 60.36 -29.73
N GLY A 16 12.53 61.42 -29.36
CA GLY A 16 12.18 62.59 -30.19
C GLY A 16 11.57 63.70 -29.34
N VAL A 17 12.28 64.82 -29.21
CA VAL A 17 12.04 65.91 -28.22
C VAL A 17 11.71 67.24 -28.94
N VAL A 18 11.12 68.18 -28.18
CA VAL A 18 11.12 69.68 -28.25
C VAL A 18 9.67 70.20 -28.18
N ALA A 19 9.16 70.78 -27.07
CA ALA A 19 9.45 72.08 -26.40
C ALA A 19 9.06 73.31 -27.29
N VAL A 20 8.64 74.51 -26.88
CA VAL A 20 8.44 75.31 -25.62
C VAL A 20 7.14 76.14 -25.85
N GLY A 21 6.35 76.66 -24.90
CA GLY A 21 6.35 76.70 -23.42
C GLY A 21 5.94 78.12 -22.91
N GLY A 22 5.07 78.24 -21.88
CA GLY A 22 4.53 79.54 -21.43
C GLY A 22 3.69 79.47 -20.16
N SER A 23 4.06 80.25 -19.14
CA SER A 23 3.38 80.34 -17.83
C SER A 23 2.56 81.61 -17.71
N LEU A 24 1.51 81.62 -16.88
CA LEU A 24 1.07 82.78 -16.08
C LEU A 24 -0.06 82.38 -15.10
N THR A 25 -0.20 83.16 -14.03
CA THR A 25 -0.96 82.86 -12.82
C THR A 25 -2.35 83.51 -12.76
N GLY A 26 -3.32 82.76 -12.20
CA GLY A 26 -4.39 83.21 -11.31
C GLY A 26 -5.25 84.45 -11.66
N LEU A 27 -6.53 84.22 -11.92
CA LEU A 27 -7.63 85.15 -11.61
C LEU A 27 -8.98 84.40 -11.59
N ALA A 28 -9.78 84.68 -10.56
CA ALA A 28 -11.22 84.40 -10.48
C ALA A 28 -11.93 85.73 -10.15
N PRO A 29 -13.27 85.83 -10.09
CA PRO A 29 -14.33 84.93 -10.54
C PRO A 29 -15.31 85.61 -11.52
N MET A 30 -16.14 84.87 -12.27
CA MET A 30 -17.34 85.43 -12.93
C MET A 30 -18.46 84.37 -12.97
N THR A 31 -19.65 84.72 -12.46
CA THR A 31 -20.84 83.86 -12.47
C THR A 31 -21.55 83.88 -13.83
N GLY A 32 -21.71 82.72 -14.46
CA GLY A 32 -22.54 82.53 -15.66
C GLY A 32 -23.64 81.49 -15.40
N SER A 33 -24.90 81.87 -15.59
CA SER A 33 -26.05 80.96 -15.38
C SER A 33 -26.11 79.89 -16.48
N PRO A 34 -26.40 78.62 -16.16
CA PRO A 34 -26.67 77.60 -17.18
C PRO A 34 -28.04 77.87 -17.82
N ALA A 35 -28.06 78.14 -19.12
CA ALA A 35 -29.29 78.15 -19.90
C ALA A 35 -29.70 76.71 -20.21
N ASN A 36 -30.92 76.33 -19.82
CA ASN A 36 -31.55 75.07 -20.25
C ASN A 36 -31.78 75.06 -21.76
N ALA A 37 -31.45 73.95 -22.43
CA ALA A 37 -32.39 73.17 -23.26
C ALA A 37 -31.66 72.22 -24.23
N GLN A 38 -31.27 71.05 -23.74
CA GLN A 38 -31.28 69.84 -24.58
C GLN A 38 -32.04 68.76 -23.82
N SER A 39 -33.08 68.23 -24.45
CA SER A 39 -33.99 67.25 -23.85
C SER A 39 -33.24 65.97 -23.54
N ALA A 40 -32.87 65.77 -22.27
CA ALA A 40 -32.31 64.51 -21.81
C ALA A 40 -33.36 63.41 -22.02
N MET A 41 -33.08 62.48 -22.94
CA MET A 41 -33.91 61.31 -23.18
C MET A 41 -33.88 60.44 -21.92
N GLN A 42 -34.93 60.54 -21.10
CA GLN A 42 -35.02 59.91 -19.78
C GLN A 42 -34.91 58.39 -19.95
N ARG A 43 -33.73 57.84 -19.64
CA ARG A 43 -33.46 56.40 -19.68
C ARG A 43 -34.46 55.67 -18.74
N PRO A 44 -34.96 54.47 -19.08
CA PRO A 44 -35.84 53.70 -18.20
C PRO A 44 -35.26 53.63 -16.79
N ALA A 45 -36.03 54.10 -15.81
CA ALA A 45 -35.55 54.30 -14.44
C ALA A 45 -35.61 53.01 -13.61
N GLU A 46 -36.44 52.04 -14.03
CA GLU A 46 -36.72 50.82 -13.30
C GLU A 46 -36.63 49.58 -14.21
N THR A 47 -36.28 48.42 -13.66
CA THR A 47 -36.29 47.14 -14.36
C THR A 47 -37.24 46.19 -13.67
N LEU A 48 -38.27 45.74 -14.39
CA LEU A 48 -39.33 44.89 -13.88
C LEU A 48 -39.11 43.46 -14.39
N VAL A 49 -38.83 42.52 -13.49
CA VAL A 49 -38.66 41.10 -13.83
C VAL A 49 -39.98 40.36 -13.63
N LEU A 50 -40.52 39.76 -14.69
CA LEU A 50 -41.77 38.99 -14.67
C LEU A 50 -41.54 37.56 -15.15
N SER A 51 -42.32 36.62 -14.60
CA SER A 51 -42.40 35.26 -15.15
C SER A 51 -43.43 35.21 -16.28
N ILE A 52 -43.21 34.36 -17.29
CA ILE A 52 -44.22 34.05 -18.31
C ILE A 52 -45.53 33.60 -17.63
N GLY A 53 -46.66 34.18 -18.03
CA GLY A 53 -47.98 33.89 -17.48
C GLY A 53 -48.33 34.58 -16.15
N ARG A 54 -47.42 35.39 -15.56
CA ARG A 54 -47.72 36.20 -14.36
C ARG A 54 -47.99 37.66 -14.71
N GLY A 55 -48.86 38.28 -13.91
CA GLY A 55 -49.14 39.71 -13.93
C GLY A 55 -48.77 40.40 -12.62
N GLN A 56 -48.23 41.61 -12.70
CA GLN A 56 -47.92 42.46 -11.55
C GLN A 56 -48.67 43.79 -11.62
N LEU A 57 -49.29 44.20 -10.51
CA LEU A 57 -49.90 45.51 -10.36
C LEU A 57 -48.82 46.57 -10.09
N ILE A 58 -48.78 47.61 -10.91
CA ILE A 58 -47.88 48.76 -10.74
C ILE A 58 -48.70 49.99 -10.37
N GLN A 59 -48.28 50.66 -9.31
CA GLN A 59 -48.83 51.93 -8.85
C GLN A 59 -47.97 53.07 -9.39
N LEU A 60 -48.55 53.94 -10.21
CA LEU A 60 -47.82 55.02 -10.87
C LEU A 60 -47.64 56.23 -9.93
N PRO A 61 -46.50 56.94 -10.02
CA PRO A 61 -46.25 58.12 -9.17
C PRO A 61 -47.17 59.29 -9.56
N GLY A 62 -47.46 59.47 -10.85
CA GLY A 62 -48.39 60.47 -11.39
C GLY A 62 -49.58 59.86 -12.14
N THR A 63 -50.52 60.71 -12.56
CA THR A 63 -51.64 60.28 -13.42
C THR A 63 -51.18 60.06 -14.86
N MET A 64 -51.39 58.87 -15.40
CA MET A 64 -51.20 58.59 -16.82
C MET A 64 -52.45 58.95 -17.63
N THR A 65 -52.22 59.31 -18.89
CA THR A 65 -53.23 59.55 -19.92
C THR A 65 -52.95 58.70 -21.15
N ASP A 66 -51.67 58.41 -21.43
CA ASP A 66 -51.23 57.57 -22.53
C ASP A 66 -50.18 56.54 -22.04
N LEU A 67 -50.11 55.41 -22.73
CA LEU A 67 -49.31 54.24 -22.37
C LEU A 67 -48.76 53.57 -23.62
N PHE A 68 -47.44 53.46 -23.69
CA PHE A 68 -46.72 52.83 -24.79
C PHE A 68 -45.94 51.60 -24.31
N VAL A 69 -46.03 50.51 -25.09
CA VAL A 69 -45.29 49.26 -24.89
C VAL A 69 -44.59 48.94 -26.20
N ALA A 70 -43.27 48.77 -26.16
CA ALA A 70 -42.45 48.60 -27.37
C ALA A 70 -42.77 47.30 -28.13
N ASP A 71 -42.96 46.21 -27.40
CA ASP A 71 -43.37 44.89 -27.92
C ASP A 71 -44.44 44.29 -26.99
N THR A 72 -45.64 44.11 -27.53
CA THR A 72 -46.83 43.57 -26.86
C THR A 72 -46.94 42.03 -26.92
N GLY A 73 -46.07 41.38 -27.69
CA GLY A 73 -45.87 39.93 -27.69
C GLY A 73 -45.05 39.47 -26.48
N VAL A 74 -44.08 40.28 -26.04
CA VAL A 74 -43.27 40.02 -24.82
C VAL A 74 -44.08 40.30 -23.55
N ALA A 75 -44.65 41.51 -23.40
CA ALA A 75 -45.48 41.86 -22.25
C ALA A 75 -46.70 42.68 -22.66
N ASP A 76 -47.85 42.39 -22.04
CA ASP A 76 -49.12 43.06 -22.27
C ASP A 76 -49.55 43.85 -21.04
N VAL A 77 -50.36 44.90 -21.21
CA VAL A 77 -50.62 45.86 -20.14
C VAL A 77 -52.08 46.28 -20.12
N GLN A 78 -52.71 46.11 -18.96
CA GLN A 78 -54.11 46.47 -18.74
C GLN A 78 -54.23 47.61 -17.73
N VAL A 79 -54.79 48.73 -18.16
CA VAL A 79 -55.08 49.88 -17.30
C VAL A 79 -56.22 49.54 -16.33
N LYS A 80 -56.00 49.74 -15.02
CA LYS A 80 -57.02 49.57 -13.97
C LYS A 80 -57.62 50.92 -13.52
N SER A 81 -56.78 51.95 -13.48
CA SER A 81 -57.18 53.35 -13.23
C SER A 81 -56.13 54.29 -13.79
N SER A 82 -56.37 55.60 -13.79
CA SER A 82 -55.39 56.63 -14.20
C SER A 82 -54.08 56.63 -13.41
N ARG A 83 -53.94 55.78 -12.38
CA ARG A 83 -52.74 55.65 -11.56
C ARG A 83 -52.33 54.19 -11.29
N GLN A 84 -52.99 53.21 -11.92
CA GLN A 84 -52.71 51.78 -11.74
C GLN A 84 -52.80 51.00 -13.06
N LEU A 85 -51.80 50.17 -13.34
CA LEU A 85 -51.79 49.24 -14.47
C LEU A 85 -51.32 47.85 -14.04
N TYR A 86 -51.79 46.81 -14.71
CA TYR A 86 -51.26 45.45 -14.61
C TYR A 86 -50.34 45.19 -15.80
N VAL A 87 -49.10 44.76 -15.57
CA VAL A 87 -48.19 44.27 -16.61
C VAL A 87 -48.14 42.75 -16.54
N PHE A 88 -48.44 42.08 -17.65
CA PHE A 88 -48.45 40.62 -17.80
C PHE A 88 -47.33 40.16 -18.72
N GLY A 89 -46.50 39.21 -18.28
CA GLY A 89 -45.51 38.57 -19.15
C GLY A 89 -46.16 37.54 -20.07
N LYS A 90 -46.11 37.73 -21.39
CA LYS A 90 -46.70 36.82 -22.40
C LYS A 90 -45.66 35.86 -22.99
N ALA A 91 -44.50 36.37 -23.39
CA ALA A 91 -43.42 35.60 -23.99
C ALA A 91 -42.07 36.05 -23.45
N GLY A 92 -41.06 35.17 -23.50
CA GLY A 92 -39.71 35.50 -23.01
C GLY A 92 -39.03 36.58 -23.87
N GLY A 93 -38.46 37.61 -23.24
CA GLY A 93 -37.81 38.72 -23.93
C GLY A 93 -37.63 39.96 -23.06
N GLU A 94 -37.10 41.03 -23.66
CA GLU A 94 -37.03 42.36 -23.05
C GLU A 94 -37.89 43.35 -23.87
N THR A 95 -38.77 44.09 -23.21
CA THR A 95 -39.62 45.11 -23.81
C THR A 95 -39.66 46.34 -22.91
N THR A 96 -39.91 47.53 -23.46
CA THR A 96 -39.89 48.77 -22.68
C THR A 96 -41.28 49.38 -22.61
N LEU A 97 -41.64 49.78 -21.39
CA LEU A 97 -42.92 50.38 -21.03
C LEU A 97 -42.71 51.85 -20.65
N TYR A 98 -43.53 52.72 -21.22
CA TYR A 98 -43.56 54.15 -20.88
C TYR A 98 -45.02 54.58 -20.65
N ALA A 99 -45.29 55.25 -19.54
CA ALA A 99 -46.56 55.92 -19.29
C ALA A 99 -46.35 57.43 -19.23
N SER A 100 -47.23 58.21 -19.85
CA SER A 100 -47.13 59.67 -19.94
C SER A 100 -48.43 60.36 -19.50
N ASN A 101 -48.33 61.62 -19.08
CA ASN A 101 -49.47 62.45 -18.71
C ASN A 101 -50.00 63.25 -19.92
N ALA A 102 -51.14 63.94 -19.75
CA ALA A 102 -51.74 64.80 -20.77
C ALA A 102 -50.84 65.96 -21.28
N ALA A 103 -49.72 66.25 -20.61
CA ALA A 103 -48.71 67.22 -21.05
C ALA A 103 -47.54 66.57 -21.83
N GLY A 104 -47.64 65.29 -22.18
CA GLY A 104 -46.61 64.53 -22.90
C GLY A 104 -45.38 64.17 -22.08
N GLN A 105 -45.39 64.41 -20.77
CA GLN A 105 -44.26 64.08 -19.88
C GLN A 105 -44.35 62.62 -19.44
N VAL A 106 -43.25 61.89 -19.56
CA VAL A 106 -43.14 60.49 -19.09
C VAL A 106 -43.20 60.48 -17.57
N VAL A 107 -44.27 59.92 -17.00
CA VAL A 107 -44.47 59.78 -15.55
C VAL A 107 -43.92 58.46 -15.02
N TYR A 108 -43.69 57.46 -15.88
CA TYR A 108 -43.10 56.18 -15.51
C TYR A 108 -42.41 55.54 -16.71
N SER A 109 -41.23 54.95 -16.51
CA SER A 109 -40.48 54.24 -17.55
C SER A 109 -39.77 53.00 -16.97
N ALA A 110 -40.10 51.82 -17.50
CA ALA A 110 -39.55 50.56 -17.03
C ALA A 110 -39.17 49.62 -18.17
N THR A 111 -38.02 48.94 -18.03
CA THR A 111 -37.66 47.81 -18.89
C THR A 111 -38.24 46.54 -18.28
N VAL A 112 -39.18 45.91 -18.98
CA VAL A 112 -39.82 44.66 -18.57
C VAL A 112 -39.02 43.49 -19.13
N ARG A 113 -38.48 42.65 -18.24
CA ARG A 113 -37.75 41.42 -18.58
C ARG A 113 -38.63 40.23 -18.24
N VAL A 114 -39.07 39.49 -19.26
CA VAL A 114 -39.92 38.32 -19.08
C VAL A 114 -39.07 37.06 -19.26
N GLY A 115 -39.04 36.21 -18.25
CA GLY A 115 -38.20 35.00 -18.22
C GLY A 115 -38.93 33.74 -17.75
N SER A 116 -38.32 32.58 -18.01
CA SER A 116 -38.62 31.36 -17.26
C SER A 116 -38.10 31.48 -15.83
N ASN A 117 -38.74 30.77 -14.90
CA ASN A 117 -38.58 31.02 -13.47
C ASN A 117 -37.31 30.31 -12.93
N LEU A 118 -36.14 30.91 -13.14
CA LEU A 118 -34.82 30.33 -12.79
C LEU A 118 -34.71 29.99 -11.30
N ASP A 119 -35.26 30.84 -10.43
CA ASP A 119 -35.29 30.62 -8.97
C ASP A 119 -36.00 29.32 -8.59
N SER A 120 -36.95 28.84 -9.41
CA SER A 120 -37.65 27.58 -9.18
C SER A 120 -36.76 26.36 -9.46
N ILE A 121 -35.78 26.47 -10.36
CA ILE A 121 -34.84 25.39 -10.67
C ILE A 121 -33.79 25.27 -9.57
N ASP A 122 -33.20 26.38 -9.14
CA ASP A 122 -32.25 26.42 -8.01
C ASP A 122 -32.94 25.92 -6.71
N GLN A 123 -34.20 26.29 -6.45
CA GLN A 123 -34.99 25.76 -5.32
C GLN A 123 -35.25 24.24 -5.45
N MET A 124 -35.71 23.77 -6.62
CA MET A 124 -35.95 22.34 -6.87
C MET A 124 -34.67 21.51 -6.65
N LEU A 125 -33.53 21.96 -7.19
CA LEU A 125 -32.24 21.29 -7.00
C LEU A 125 -31.80 21.31 -5.54
N THR A 126 -32.03 22.41 -4.81
CA THR A 126 -31.72 22.50 -3.37
C THR A 126 -32.58 21.54 -2.53
N LEU A 127 -33.84 21.31 -2.91
CA LEU A 127 -34.71 20.32 -2.24
C LEU A 127 -34.36 18.87 -2.62
N ALA A 128 -34.04 18.60 -3.88
CA ALA A 128 -33.76 17.25 -4.38
C ALA A 128 -32.34 16.76 -4.03
N MET A 129 -31.36 17.67 -4.01
CA MET A 129 -29.93 17.38 -3.88
C MET A 129 -29.24 18.35 -2.89
N PRO A 130 -29.61 18.34 -1.59
CA PRO A 130 -29.14 19.32 -0.61
C PRO A 130 -27.62 19.32 -0.39
N ASP A 131 -26.95 18.17 -0.59
CA ASP A 131 -25.49 18.03 -0.45
C ASP A 131 -24.70 18.56 -1.66
N ALA A 132 -25.37 18.77 -2.81
CA ALA A 132 -24.72 19.17 -4.05
C ALA A 132 -24.70 20.69 -4.22
N LYS A 133 -23.52 21.27 -4.45
CA LYS A 133 -23.35 22.72 -4.66
C LYS A 133 -23.53 23.05 -6.13
N VAL A 134 -24.74 22.89 -6.65
CA VAL A 134 -25.11 23.18 -8.04
C VAL A 134 -25.55 24.63 -8.19
N ARG A 135 -25.19 25.25 -9.32
CA ARG A 135 -25.65 26.56 -9.78
C ARG A 135 -26.11 26.47 -11.22
N VAL A 136 -27.33 26.96 -11.47
CA VAL A 136 -27.93 27.02 -12.80
C VAL A 136 -27.67 28.40 -13.42
N SER A 137 -27.27 28.44 -14.69
CA SER A 137 -27.11 29.70 -15.45
C SER A 137 -27.57 29.52 -16.88
N THR A 138 -28.44 30.41 -17.37
CA THR A 138 -28.89 30.40 -18.78
C THR A 138 -28.00 31.28 -19.65
N LEU A 139 -27.57 30.76 -20.80
CA LEU A 139 -26.80 31.50 -21.79
C LEU A 139 -27.28 31.14 -23.19
N ASN A 140 -27.75 32.13 -23.97
CA ASN A 140 -28.21 31.97 -25.36
C ASN A 140 -29.24 30.84 -25.58
N GLY A 141 -30.20 30.66 -24.66
CA GLY A 141 -31.21 29.61 -24.74
C GLY A 141 -30.75 28.21 -24.31
N VAL A 142 -29.54 28.09 -23.77
CA VAL A 142 -28.97 26.85 -23.20
C VAL A 142 -28.90 27.00 -21.69
N VAL A 143 -29.20 25.92 -20.94
CA VAL A 143 -29.03 25.87 -19.48
C VAL A 143 -27.68 25.24 -19.15
N LEU A 144 -26.83 25.97 -18.43
CA LEU A 144 -25.52 25.50 -17.97
C LEU A 144 -25.58 25.14 -16.48
N LEU A 145 -25.21 23.91 -16.14
CA LEU A 145 -25.05 23.46 -14.76
C LEU A 145 -23.58 23.57 -14.36
N THR A 146 -23.28 24.30 -13.28
CA THR A 146 -21.92 24.49 -12.77
C THR A 146 -21.87 24.20 -11.28
N GLY A 147 -20.74 23.73 -10.77
CA GLY A 147 -20.57 23.43 -9.34
C GLY A 147 -19.95 22.07 -9.07
N THR A 148 -20.09 21.60 -7.83
CA THR A 148 -19.49 20.35 -7.34
C THR A 148 -20.54 19.35 -6.86
N VAL A 149 -20.41 18.10 -7.28
CA VAL A 149 -21.23 16.96 -6.87
C VAL A 149 -20.43 15.91 -6.08
N GLY A 150 -21.13 15.07 -5.31
CA GLY A 150 -20.53 14.03 -4.48
C GLY A 150 -20.06 12.82 -5.29
N ALA A 151 -20.89 12.38 -6.24
CA ALA A 151 -20.61 11.27 -7.15
C ALA A 151 -20.92 11.63 -8.63
N PRO A 152 -20.39 10.88 -9.61
CA PRO A 152 -20.73 11.09 -11.02
C PRO A 152 -22.23 10.89 -11.34
N VAL A 153 -22.92 10.00 -10.61
CA VAL A 153 -24.35 9.73 -10.80
C VAL A 153 -25.21 10.98 -10.53
N ASP A 154 -24.92 11.72 -9.46
CA ASP A 154 -25.55 12.99 -9.10
C ASP A 154 -25.54 13.99 -10.27
N SER A 155 -24.46 14.02 -11.06
CA SER A 155 -24.35 14.96 -12.19
C SER A 155 -25.32 14.63 -13.33
N ALA A 156 -25.56 13.33 -13.58
CA ALA A 156 -26.52 12.86 -14.56
C ALA A 156 -27.97 12.97 -14.05
N GLU A 157 -28.18 12.85 -12.75
CA GLU A 157 -29.48 13.09 -12.12
C GLU A 157 -29.87 14.57 -12.14
N ALA A 158 -28.96 15.47 -11.77
CA ALA A 158 -29.15 16.91 -11.90
C ALA A 158 -29.49 17.34 -13.35
N GLU A 159 -28.78 16.78 -14.34
CA GLU A 159 -29.07 17.03 -15.75
C GLU A 159 -30.49 16.57 -16.14
N ARG A 160 -30.91 15.36 -15.73
CA ARG A 160 -32.28 14.85 -15.99
C ARG A 160 -33.36 15.69 -15.31
N LEU A 161 -33.18 16.04 -14.04
CA LEU A 161 -34.14 16.84 -13.27
C LEU A 161 -34.34 18.21 -13.93
N VAL A 162 -33.26 18.86 -14.34
CA VAL A 162 -33.31 20.15 -15.03
C VAL A 162 -33.91 20.01 -16.43
N GLN A 163 -33.51 19.00 -17.21
CA GLN A 163 -34.05 18.76 -18.55
C GLN A 163 -35.56 18.51 -18.53
N ALA A 164 -36.06 17.76 -17.53
CA ALA A 164 -37.50 17.55 -17.32
C ALA A 164 -38.25 18.84 -16.94
N PHE A 165 -37.58 19.82 -16.31
CA PHE A 165 -38.19 21.09 -15.90
C PHE A 165 -38.21 22.14 -17.03
N VAL A 166 -37.15 22.26 -17.84
CA VAL A 166 -37.14 23.19 -19.00
C VAL A 166 -37.71 22.60 -20.30
N GLY A 167 -37.88 21.28 -20.38
CA GLY A 167 -38.45 20.59 -21.53
C GLY A 167 -37.49 20.41 -22.71
N ASP A 168 -37.84 19.51 -23.64
CA ASP A 168 -36.94 19.02 -24.69
C ASP A 168 -36.45 20.09 -25.69
N ASN A 169 -37.11 21.24 -25.76
CA ASN A 169 -36.73 22.36 -26.63
C ASN A 169 -35.52 23.16 -26.10
N VAL A 170 -35.14 22.99 -24.83
CA VAL A 170 -34.05 23.70 -24.18
C VAL A 170 -32.93 22.72 -23.89
N LYS A 171 -31.74 22.94 -24.46
CA LYS A 171 -30.59 22.08 -24.23
C LYS A 171 -29.95 22.37 -22.87
N VAL A 172 -29.80 21.34 -22.03
CA VAL A 172 -28.96 21.40 -20.82
C VAL A 172 -27.52 21.01 -21.17
N ILE A 173 -26.54 21.64 -20.52
CA ILE A 173 -25.12 21.29 -20.59
C ILE A 173 -24.57 21.21 -19.16
N SER A 174 -24.09 20.03 -18.78
CA SER A 174 -23.42 19.83 -17.49
C SER A 174 -21.93 20.20 -17.54
N ARG A 175 -21.49 21.03 -16.59
CA ARG A 175 -20.09 21.28 -16.21
C ARG A 175 -19.88 21.03 -14.71
N LEU A 176 -20.65 20.08 -14.16
CA LEU A 176 -20.51 19.65 -12.78
C LEU A 176 -19.21 18.85 -12.60
N GLN A 177 -18.47 19.13 -11.53
CA GLN A 177 -17.21 18.46 -11.20
C GLN A 177 -17.42 17.55 -9.98
N THR A 178 -16.95 16.31 -10.03
CA THR A 178 -16.94 15.43 -8.85
C THR A 178 -15.79 15.87 -7.93
N ALA A 179 -16.09 16.10 -6.64
CA ALA A 179 -15.17 16.79 -5.72
C ALA A 179 -13.83 16.07 -5.46
N THR A 180 -13.78 14.74 -5.65
CA THR A 180 -12.57 13.92 -5.55
C THR A 180 -12.63 12.77 -6.55
N PRO A 181 -11.54 12.42 -7.26
CA PRO A 181 -11.52 11.21 -8.05
C PRO A 181 -11.55 9.98 -7.12
N MET A 182 -12.37 9.00 -7.47
CA MET A 182 -12.64 7.85 -6.59
C MET A 182 -11.42 6.92 -6.53
N GLN A 183 -10.93 6.66 -5.32
CA GLN A 183 -9.80 5.76 -5.06
C GLN A 183 -10.30 4.47 -4.43
N VAL A 184 -9.84 3.35 -4.96
CA VAL A 184 -10.12 2.02 -4.42
C VAL A 184 -8.84 1.50 -3.78
N ASN A 185 -8.92 1.00 -2.54
CA ASN A 185 -7.90 0.16 -1.95
C ASN A 185 -8.31 -1.29 -2.13
N LEU A 186 -7.40 -2.13 -2.65
CA LEU A 186 -7.61 -3.57 -2.76
C LEU A 186 -6.74 -4.27 -1.72
N GLN A 187 -7.39 -5.04 -0.85
CA GLN A 187 -6.74 -6.03 0.00
C GLN A 187 -6.92 -7.42 -0.63
N VAL A 188 -5.82 -8.15 -0.80
CA VAL A 188 -5.86 -9.56 -1.18
C VAL A 188 -5.34 -10.40 -0.03
N ARG A 189 -5.89 -11.61 0.16
CA ARG A 189 -5.46 -12.59 1.15
C ARG A 189 -5.20 -13.89 0.42
N ILE A 190 -3.95 -14.36 0.46
CA ILE A 190 -3.50 -15.60 -0.16
C ILE A 190 -3.07 -16.50 0.98
N ALA A 191 -3.88 -17.51 1.28
CA ALA A 191 -3.67 -18.43 2.38
C ALA A 191 -3.39 -19.83 1.83
N GLU A 192 -2.30 -20.44 2.26
CA GLU A 192 -1.91 -21.81 1.89
C GLU A 192 -1.62 -22.65 3.13
N VAL A 193 -2.04 -23.90 3.08
CA VAL A 193 -1.70 -24.95 4.05
C VAL A 193 -1.16 -26.14 3.27
N SER A 194 0.09 -26.53 3.52
CA SER A 194 0.66 -27.76 3.00
C SER A 194 0.97 -28.72 4.14
N ARG A 195 0.48 -29.96 4.00
CA ARG A 195 0.66 -31.07 4.93
C ARG A 195 1.44 -32.16 4.23
N SER A 196 2.45 -32.71 4.90
CA SER A 196 3.15 -33.91 4.44
C SER A 196 3.18 -34.94 5.55
N LEU A 197 2.99 -36.21 5.17
CA LEU A 197 3.10 -37.37 6.04
C LEU A 197 3.97 -38.39 5.32
N VAL A 198 5.13 -38.70 5.91
CA VAL A 198 5.98 -39.80 5.46
C VAL A 198 5.99 -40.85 6.57
N LYS A 199 5.47 -42.03 6.26
CA LYS A 199 5.49 -43.20 7.15
C LYS A 199 6.35 -44.28 6.51
N GLU A 200 7.41 -44.66 7.19
CA GLU A 200 8.38 -45.63 6.74
C GLU A 200 8.47 -46.77 7.76
N ILE A 201 8.22 -47.99 7.30
CA ILE A 201 8.42 -49.20 8.08
C ILE A 201 9.31 -50.10 7.24
N GLY A 202 10.44 -50.56 7.79
CA GLY A 202 11.38 -51.40 7.07
C GLY A 202 12.06 -52.40 7.98
N ALA A 203 12.18 -53.64 7.51
CA ALA A 203 13.07 -54.62 8.10
C ALA A 203 14.29 -54.78 7.17
N ASN A 204 15.47 -54.78 7.76
CA ASN A 204 16.72 -55.12 7.12
C ASN A 204 17.36 -56.30 7.87
N LEU A 205 17.85 -57.28 7.13
CA LEU A 205 18.50 -58.49 7.64
C LEU A 205 19.72 -58.80 6.79
N LEU A 206 20.83 -59.15 7.43
CA LEU A 206 22.09 -59.53 6.81
C LEU A 206 22.61 -60.74 7.57
N THR A 207 23.02 -61.78 6.85
CA THR A 207 23.55 -63.01 7.43
C THR A 207 24.84 -63.41 6.73
N ARG A 208 25.75 -64.07 7.46
CA ARG A 208 26.98 -64.64 6.91
C ARG A 208 27.30 -65.95 7.62
N ASP A 209 27.49 -67.02 6.87
CA ASP A 209 28.09 -68.25 7.39
C ASP A 209 29.62 -68.21 7.24
N LEU A 210 30.31 -68.55 8.32
CA LEU A 210 31.78 -68.67 8.38
C LEU A 210 32.29 -70.00 7.81
N THR A 211 31.42 -70.99 7.62
CA THR A 211 31.80 -72.36 7.23
C THR A 211 31.77 -72.58 5.72
N GLY A 212 30.68 -72.14 5.06
CA GLY A 212 30.44 -72.29 3.62
C GLY A 212 30.33 -70.98 2.85
N GLY A 213 30.52 -69.82 3.50
CA GLY A 213 30.44 -68.51 2.85
C GLY A 213 29.04 -68.09 2.39
N PHE A 214 28.00 -68.82 2.81
CA PHE A 214 26.62 -68.51 2.45
C PHE A 214 26.20 -67.15 3.04
N GLN A 215 25.77 -66.23 2.17
CA GLN A 215 25.31 -64.90 2.54
C GLN A 215 23.88 -64.70 2.02
N PHE A 216 22.92 -64.61 2.94
CA PHE A 216 21.56 -64.19 2.65
C PHE A 216 21.31 -62.82 3.28
N GLY A 217 20.53 -61.97 2.60
CA GLY A 217 20.15 -60.68 3.16
C GLY A 217 18.90 -60.12 2.51
N VAL A 218 18.11 -59.42 3.33
CA VAL A 218 17.04 -58.54 2.91
C VAL A 218 17.50 -57.14 3.27
N SER A 219 18.09 -56.42 2.33
CA SER A 219 18.51 -55.04 2.52
C SER A 219 17.92 -54.17 1.42
N ARG A 220 17.48 -52.96 1.77
CA ARG A 220 17.17 -51.95 0.74
C ARG A 220 18.44 -51.66 -0.05
N ALA A 221 18.37 -51.74 -1.39
CA ALA A 221 19.54 -51.62 -2.28
C ALA A 221 20.36 -50.31 -2.09
N SER A 222 19.76 -49.28 -1.50
CA SER A 222 20.40 -47.98 -1.23
C SER A 222 20.94 -47.79 0.20
N ARG A 223 20.86 -48.80 1.10
CA ARG A 223 21.36 -48.69 2.49
C ARG A 223 22.14 -49.93 2.91
N ASN A 224 23.48 -49.79 2.94
CA ASN A 224 24.38 -50.78 3.53
C ASN A 224 24.33 -50.64 5.07
N PHE A 225 23.29 -51.18 5.71
CA PHE A 225 22.94 -50.87 7.10
C PHE A 225 23.93 -51.44 8.15
N ALA A 226 24.50 -52.62 7.88
CA ALA A 226 25.46 -53.29 8.74
C ALA A 226 26.56 -53.94 7.90
N SER A 227 27.70 -54.26 8.54
CA SER A 227 28.73 -55.14 8.01
C SER A 227 28.97 -56.31 8.95
N ILE A 228 29.17 -57.48 8.38
CA ILE A 228 29.61 -58.69 9.08
C ILE A 228 30.95 -59.05 8.43
N ARG A 229 32.05 -58.83 9.17
CA ARG A 229 33.42 -59.02 8.66
C ARG A 229 34.14 -60.11 9.45
N ASP A 230 34.83 -60.98 8.73
CA ASP A 230 35.78 -61.95 9.29
C ASP A 230 37.11 -61.26 9.64
N THR A 231 37.00 -60.23 10.49
CA THR A 231 38.11 -59.40 10.97
C THR A 231 37.79 -58.94 12.40
N LEU A 232 38.10 -59.78 13.39
CA LEU A 232 38.90 -59.22 14.47
C LEU A 232 40.27 -58.92 13.85
N ASP A 233 40.73 -57.67 13.93
CA ASP A 233 42.05 -57.29 13.44
C ASP A 233 43.14 -57.81 14.39
N VAL A 234 43.40 -59.11 14.28
CA VAL A 234 44.43 -59.84 15.03
C VAL A 234 45.86 -59.50 14.59
N THR A 235 46.05 -58.57 13.64
CA THR A 235 47.39 -58.09 13.27
C THR A 235 47.99 -57.17 14.33
N THR A 236 47.13 -56.53 15.13
CA THR A 236 47.51 -55.62 16.22
C THR A 236 47.63 -56.31 17.59
N LEU A 237 47.17 -57.56 17.72
CA LEU A 237 47.23 -58.33 18.97
C LEU A 237 48.57 -59.07 19.11
N PRO A 238 49.18 -59.09 20.32
CA PRO A 238 50.38 -59.88 20.56
C PRO A 238 50.07 -61.37 20.37
N ARG A 239 50.96 -62.10 19.70
CA ARG A 239 50.86 -63.56 19.59
C ARG A 239 51.68 -64.22 20.69
N ILE A 240 51.02 -65.09 21.46
CA ILE A 240 51.61 -65.80 22.60
C ILE A 240 51.57 -67.30 22.30
N ASP A 241 52.52 -68.05 22.86
CA ASP A 241 52.52 -69.50 22.77
C ASP A 241 51.29 -70.10 23.49
N ALA A 242 50.43 -70.76 22.74
CA ALA A 242 49.23 -71.45 23.21
C ALA A 242 49.47 -72.96 23.36
N SER A 243 50.66 -73.48 23.06
CA SER A 243 50.96 -74.93 23.06
C SER A 243 50.58 -75.61 24.38
N GLY A 244 50.87 -74.96 25.51
CA GLY A 244 50.54 -75.46 26.85
C GLY A 244 49.04 -75.60 27.14
N GLN A 245 48.18 -74.86 26.44
CA GLN A 245 46.72 -74.99 26.58
C GLN A 245 46.17 -76.22 25.85
N PHE A 246 46.87 -76.70 24.82
CA PHE A 246 46.45 -77.84 24.00
C PHE A 246 47.31 -79.10 24.23
N GLY A 247 48.16 -79.11 25.27
CA GLY A 247 49.02 -80.25 25.60
C GLY A 247 50.16 -80.50 24.60
N LEU A 248 50.52 -79.50 23.80
CA LEU A 248 51.56 -79.58 22.77
C LEU A 248 52.92 -79.11 23.34
N PRO A 249 54.06 -79.56 22.77
CA PRO A 249 55.38 -79.04 23.13
C PRO A 249 55.47 -77.51 22.96
N ALA A 250 56.21 -76.84 23.84
CA ALA A 250 56.34 -75.38 23.82
C ALA A 250 56.87 -74.87 22.46
N GLY A 251 56.31 -73.74 22.00
CA GLY A 251 56.65 -73.11 20.72
C GLY A 251 55.99 -73.73 19.48
N THR A 252 55.11 -74.72 19.61
CA THR A 252 54.46 -75.38 18.45
C THR A 252 53.23 -74.64 17.91
N LEU A 253 52.50 -73.90 18.75
CA LEU A 253 51.28 -73.20 18.36
C LEU A 253 51.23 -71.78 18.95
N SER A 254 51.39 -70.76 18.10
CA SER A 254 51.29 -69.35 18.50
C SER A 254 49.99 -68.70 18.01
N LEU A 255 49.14 -68.28 18.96
CA LEU A 255 47.83 -67.68 18.68
C LEU A 255 47.80 -66.20 19.12
N PRO A 256 47.00 -65.33 18.46
CA PRO A 256 46.76 -63.98 18.95
C PRO A 256 46.13 -64.03 20.35
N PHE A 257 46.57 -63.16 21.25
CA PHE A 257 46.10 -63.06 22.62
C PHE A 257 45.56 -61.66 22.88
N ASN A 258 44.38 -61.54 23.48
CA ASN A 258 43.80 -60.25 23.85
C ASN A 258 44.14 -59.93 25.32
N PRO A 259 45.08 -59.00 25.59
CA PRO A 259 45.52 -58.70 26.96
C PRO A 259 44.45 -58.02 27.82
N ALA A 260 43.39 -57.45 27.22
CA ALA A 260 42.28 -56.85 27.96
C ALA A 260 41.25 -57.88 28.47
N THR A 261 41.19 -59.07 27.86
CA THR A 261 40.28 -60.15 28.28
C THR A 261 41.00 -61.39 28.83
N GLY A 262 42.33 -61.46 28.68
CA GLY A 262 43.14 -62.56 29.20
C GLY A 262 42.99 -63.87 28.41
N GLN A 263 42.49 -63.83 27.18
CA GLN A 263 42.15 -65.00 26.38
C GLN A 263 42.82 -64.99 25.00
N PHE A 264 43.09 -66.20 24.47
CA PHE A 264 43.49 -66.38 23.08
C PHE A 264 42.30 -66.17 22.14
N VAL A 265 42.55 -65.50 21.02
CA VAL A 265 41.55 -65.15 20.01
C VAL A 265 41.66 -66.12 18.84
N THR A 266 40.72 -67.06 18.76
CA THR A 266 40.69 -68.10 17.73
C THR A 266 39.57 -67.85 16.72
N GLY A 267 39.71 -66.76 15.95
CA GLY A 267 38.73 -66.33 14.95
C GLY A 267 37.46 -65.73 15.54
N GLY A 268 36.71 -65.00 14.72
CA GLY A 268 35.47 -64.37 15.14
C GLY A 268 35.04 -63.26 14.18
N SER A 269 33.74 -63.19 13.93
CA SER A 269 33.16 -62.15 13.08
C SER A 269 32.85 -60.91 13.91
N THR A 270 33.31 -59.75 13.43
CA THR A 270 32.90 -58.46 13.97
C THR A 270 31.68 -57.98 13.20
N THR A 271 30.54 -57.83 13.90
CA THR A 271 29.37 -57.15 13.33
C THR A 271 29.39 -55.68 13.73
N GLY A 272 29.32 -54.78 12.75
CA GLY A 272 29.27 -53.34 12.96
C GLY A 272 28.14 -52.70 12.18
N PHE A 273 27.29 -51.93 12.85
CA PHE A 273 26.28 -51.09 12.19
C PHE A 273 26.95 -49.87 11.56
N LEU A 274 26.74 -49.68 10.26
CA LEU A 274 27.53 -48.74 9.44
C LEU A 274 26.92 -47.34 9.36
N ASN A 275 25.66 -47.19 9.72
CA ASN A 275 24.97 -45.90 9.74
C ASN A 275 24.43 -45.69 11.15
N GLY A 276 24.69 -44.51 11.72
CA GLY A 276 24.04 -44.08 12.95
C GLY A 276 22.52 -44.03 12.78
N ILE A 277 21.81 -43.97 13.91
CA ILE A 277 20.35 -43.84 14.00
C ILE A 277 19.98 -42.35 13.74
N ASP A 278 20.41 -41.82 12.60
CA ASP A 278 20.25 -40.40 12.24
C ASP A 278 18.82 -40.13 11.76
N GLY A 279 18.05 -39.42 12.58
CA GLY A 279 16.71 -38.91 12.25
C GLY A 279 15.62 -39.98 12.05
N LYS A 280 15.84 -41.23 12.49
CA LYS A 280 14.87 -42.34 12.39
C LYS A 280 14.83 -43.13 13.70
N THR A 281 13.75 -43.83 14.01
CA THR A 281 13.76 -44.79 15.12
C THR A 281 14.14 -46.16 14.55
N ALA A 282 15.29 -46.71 14.94
CA ALA A 282 15.74 -48.01 14.47
C ALA A 282 16.09 -48.93 15.64
N ILE A 283 15.53 -50.15 15.64
CA ILE A 283 15.93 -51.22 16.57
C ILE A 283 16.95 -52.09 15.85
N GLN A 284 18.17 -52.14 16.37
CA GLN A 284 19.28 -52.85 15.74
C GLN A 284 19.78 -53.97 16.66
N ALA A 285 19.96 -55.18 16.13
CA ALA A 285 20.41 -56.35 16.88
C ALA A 285 21.38 -57.18 16.04
N ALA A 286 22.48 -57.58 16.66
CA ALA A 286 23.56 -58.36 16.06
C ALA A 286 23.98 -59.49 16.98
N GLY A 287 24.36 -60.63 16.41
CA GLY A 287 24.82 -61.79 17.16
C GLY A 287 25.00 -63.02 16.27
N ARG A 288 25.39 -64.15 16.88
CA ARG A 288 25.61 -65.41 16.18
C ARG A 288 24.54 -66.44 16.58
N LEU A 289 23.88 -67.03 15.60
CA LEU A 289 22.78 -67.98 15.79
C LEU A 289 22.96 -69.18 14.84
N PHE A 290 22.90 -70.40 15.37
CA PHE A 290 23.14 -71.65 14.61
C PHE A 290 24.44 -71.65 13.77
N GLY A 291 25.50 -71.01 14.26
CA GLY A 291 26.80 -70.90 13.58
C GLY A 291 26.90 -69.74 12.59
N VAL A 292 25.77 -69.16 12.16
CA VAL A 292 25.64 -68.04 11.24
C VAL A 292 25.68 -66.72 12.02
N ASP A 293 26.44 -65.75 11.55
CA ASP A 293 26.42 -64.38 12.07
C ASP A 293 25.25 -63.62 11.45
N ILE A 294 24.49 -62.91 12.27
CA ILE A 294 23.25 -62.21 11.89
C ILE A 294 23.33 -60.76 12.37
N ALA A 295 23.04 -59.84 11.47
CA ALA A 295 22.77 -58.44 11.77
C ALA A 295 21.37 -58.08 11.27
N SER A 296 20.58 -57.42 12.11
CA SER A 296 19.21 -57.00 11.82
C SER A 296 18.97 -55.56 12.23
N ALA A 297 18.16 -54.84 11.46
CA ALA A 297 17.74 -53.48 11.75
C ALA A 297 16.28 -53.29 11.34
N PHE A 298 15.43 -52.93 12.30
CA PHE A 298 14.02 -52.61 12.07
C PHE A 298 13.81 -51.11 12.19
N ASP A 299 13.58 -50.46 11.05
CA ASP A 299 13.35 -49.02 10.91
C ASP A 299 11.86 -48.70 11.05
N LEU A 300 11.51 -47.83 12.00
CA LEU A 300 10.22 -47.15 12.07
C LEU A 300 10.48 -45.64 12.03
N ALA A 301 9.87 -44.95 11.07
CA ALA A 301 9.84 -43.49 11.07
C ALA A 301 8.46 -43.00 10.66
N GLU A 302 7.95 -42.03 11.39
CA GLU A 302 6.80 -41.25 10.97
C GLU A 302 7.17 -39.78 11.09
N GLN A 303 7.14 -39.08 9.96
CA GLN A 303 7.47 -37.67 9.85
C GLN A 303 6.23 -36.93 9.35
N VAL A 304 5.74 -35.99 10.16
CA VAL A 304 4.64 -35.09 9.81
C VAL A 304 5.21 -33.70 9.62
N GLY A 305 4.99 -33.13 8.44
CA GLY A 305 5.28 -31.73 8.14
C GLY A 305 3.99 -30.93 7.98
N LEU A 306 3.97 -29.72 8.52
CA LEU A 306 2.92 -28.73 8.32
C LEU A 306 3.58 -27.39 7.99
N ILE A 307 3.17 -26.78 6.89
CA ILE A 307 3.59 -25.45 6.45
C ILE A 307 2.32 -24.64 6.24
N THR A 308 2.30 -23.40 6.73
CA THR A 308 1.19 -22.46 6.54
C THR A 308 1.75 -21.12 6.06
N THR A 309 1.29 -20.64 4.91
CA THR A 309 1.72 -19.37 4.32
C THR A 309 0.53 -18.42 4.24
N LEU A 310 0.71 -17.16 4.65
CA LEU A 310 -0.29 -16.11 4.51
C LEU A 310 0.37 -14.85 3.93
N SER A 311 -0.03 -14.48 2.73
CA SER A 311 0.39 -13.23 2.08
C SER A 311 -0.79 -12.27 1.97
N GLN A 312 -0.59 -11.01 2.35
CA GLN A 312 -1.61 -9.97 2.34
C GLN A 312 -1.14 -8.68 1.64
N PRO A 313 -0.99 -8.65 0.31
CA PRO A 313 -0.68 -7.42 -0.39
C PRO A 313 -1.88 -6.46 -0.35
N ASN A 314 -1.60 -5.18 -0.15
CA ASN A 314 -2.56 -4.09 -0.21
C ASN A 314 -2.06 -2.98 -1.15
N LEU A 315 -2.95 -2.43 -1.97
CA LEU A 315 -2.58 -1.39 -2.94
C LEU A 315 -3.78 -0.48 -3.22
N THR A 316 -3.56 0.83 -3.32
CA THR A 316 -4.60 1.81 -3.67
C THR A 316 -4.41 2.30 -5.10
N ALA A 317 -5.49 2.30 -5.89
CA ALA A 317 -5.51 2.71 -7.28
C ALA A 317 -6.65 3.71 -7.56
N LEU A 318 -6.52 4.48 -8.64
CA LEU A 318 -7.58 5.34 -9.13
C LEU A 318 -8.61 4.52 -9.93
N SER A 319 -9.89 4.89 -9.86
CA SER A 319 -10.91 4.30 -10.74
C SER A 319 -10.54 4.51 -12.21
N GLY A 320 -10.35 3.41 -12.94
CA GLY A 320 -9.96 3.36 -14.36
C GLY A 320 -8.46 3.14 -14.60
N GLU A 321 -7.60 3.34 -13.60
CA GLU A 321 -6.15 3.27 -13.74
C GLU A 321 -5.60 1.92 -13.25
N THR A 322 -4.51 1.43 -13.85
CA THR A 322 -3.88 0.18 -13.40
C THR A 322 -2.81 0.50 -12.38
N ALA A 323 -2.81 -0.21 -11.25
CA ALA A 323 -1.74 -0.14 -10.26
C ALA A 323 -1.09 -1.51 -10.07
N ASP A 324 0.23 -1.49 -9.92
CA ASP A 324 1.08 -2.66 -9.67
C ASP A 324 1.86 -2.51 -8.34
N PHE A 325 2.08 -3.66 -7.70
CA PHE A 325 2.86 -3.79 -6.48
C PHE A 325 3.67 -5.07 -6.55
N LEU A 326 4.92 -5.01 -6.09
CA LEU A 326 5.82 -6.15 -5.93
C LEU A 326 6.55 -6.02 -4.59
N ALA A 327 6.46 -7.07 -3.76
CA ALA A 327 7.25 -7.23 -2.54
C ALA A 327 8.01 -8.56 -2.62
N GLY A 328 9.33 -8.47 -2.75
CA GLY A 328 10.19 -9.64 -2.93
C GLY A 328 11.58 -9.25 -3.39
N GLY A 329 12.13 -9.98 -4.35
CA GLY A 329 13.47 -9.75 -4.87
C GLY A 329 13.64 -10.25 -6.31
N GLU A 330 14.87 -10.27 -6.78
CA GLU A 330 15.26 -10.76 -8.10
C GLU A 330 16.26 -11.91 -7.93
N PHE A 331 16.03 -13.03 -8.62
CA PHE A 331 16.97 -14.13 -8.64
C PHE A 331 17.71 -14.21 -9.98
N PRO A 332 19.04 -14.39 -9.98
CA PRO A 332 19.84 -14.48 -11.20
C PRO A 332 19.73 -15.86 -11.85
N ILE A 333 19.51 -15.88 -13.16
CA ILE A 333 19.46 -17.08 -14.01
C ILE A 333 20.65 -17.02 -14.98
N PRO A 334 21.61 -17.97 -14.93
CA PRO A 334 22.69 -18.05 -15.89
C PRO A 334 22.18 -18.58 -17.24
N ILE A 335 22.30 -17.77 -18.29
CA ILE A 335 21.98 -18.14 -19.68
C ILE A 335 23.26 -18.18 -20.52
N ASN A 336 23.41 -19.22 -21.35
CA ASN A 336 24.58 -19.40 -22.21
C ASN A 336 24.39 -18.65 -23.53
N GLN A 337 25.13 -17.55 -23.75
CA GLN A 337 25.02 -16.71 -24.95
C GLN A 337 26.05 -17.09 -26.04
N GLY A 338 26.23 -18.40 -26.27
CA GLY A 338 27.19 -18.92 -27.25
C GLY A 338 28.65 -18.73 -26.84
N LEU A 339 29.58 -19.33 -27.60
CA LEU A 339 31.05 -19.21 -27.41
C LEU A 339 31.60 -19.41 -25.97
N GLY A 340 30.84 -20.03 -25.06
CA GLY A 340 31.22 -20.22 -23.67
C GLY A 340 31.01 -19.00 -22.76
N THR A 341 30.27 -17.97 -23.20
CA THR A 341 29.87 -16.85 -22.34
C THR A 341 28.59 -17.18 -21.56
N THR A 342 28.57 -16.82 -20.28
CA THR A 342 27.39 -16.92 -19.41
C THR A 342 26.94 -15.51 -19.04
N THR A 343 25.74 -15.14 -19.46
CA THR A 343 25.08 -13.88 -19.10
C THR A 343 24.07 -14.16 -17.99
N ILE A 344 23.84 -13.17 -17.13
CA ILE A 344 22.88 -13.28 -16.02
C ILE A 344 21.59 -12.54 -16.40
N GLU A 345 20.48 -13.26 -16.43
CA GLU A 345 19.12 -12.71 -16.54
C GLU A 345 18.49 -12.65 -15.15
N TYR A 346 17.95 -11.50 -14.74
CA TYR A 346 17.28 -11.36 -13.45
C TYR A 346 15.78 -11.58 -13.59
N LYS A 347 15.21 -12.41 -12.72
CA LYS A 347 13.78 -12.68 -12.68
C LYS A 347 13.19 -12.35 -11.31
N ASN A 348 12.16 -11.52 -11.29
CA ASN A 348 11.46 -11.12 -10.07
C ASN A 348 10.73 -12.32 -9.45
N PHE A 349 10.74 -12.36 -8.11
CA PHE A 349 9.95 -13.29 -7.31
C PHE A 349 9.45 -12.60 -6.03
N GLY A 350 8.53 -13.25 -5.31
CA GLY A 350 7.82 -12.71 -4.14
C GLY A 350 6.33 -12.57 -4.39
N VAL A 351 5.70 -11.64 -3.67
CA VAL A 351 4.27 -11.35 -3.77
C VAL A 351 4.06 -10.16 -4.71
N SER A 352 3.28 -10.32 -5.76
CA SER A 352 2.85 -9.23 -6.62
C SER A 352 1.34 -9.12 -6.72
N LEU A 353 0.87 -7.89 -6.95
CA LEU A 353 -0.52 -7.56 -7.14
C LEU A 353 -0.62 -6.50 -8.24
N ALA A 354 -1.24 -6.86 -9.36
CA ALA A 354 -1.66 -5.90 -10.37
C ALA A 354 -3.19 -5.89 -10.43
N TYR A 355 -3.81 -4.70 -10.45
CA TYR A 355 -5.25 -4.59 -10.66
C TYR A 355 -5.67 -3.26 -11.29
N THR A 356 -6.85 -3.27 -11.90
CA THR A 356 -7.50 -2.11 -12.52
C THR A 356 -8.93 -2.05 -11.98
N PRO A 357 -9.26 -1.14 -11.05
CA PRO A 357 -10.62 -0.97 -10.54
C PRO A 357 -11.44 -0.02 -11.41
N THR A 358 -12.75 -0.10 -11.34
CA THR A 358 -13.70 0.82 -11.97
C THR A 358 -14.93 0.91 -11.08
N VAL A 359 -15.18 2.09 -10.52
CA VAL A 359 -16.36 2.31 -9.67
C VAL A 359 -17.58 2.57 -10.56
N LEU A 360 -18.63 1.78 -10.33
CA LEU A 360 -19.89 1.85 -11.05
C LEU A 360 -20.88 2.80 -10.36
N ALA A 361 -21.90 3.26 -11.09
CA ALA A 361 -22.89 4.22 -10.59
C ALA A 361 -23.72 3.72 -9.39
N ASN A 362 -23.78 2.40 -9.17
CA ASN A 362 -24.44 1.76 -8.03
C ASN A 362 -23.54 1.62 -6.78
N GLY A 363 -22.33 2.18 -6.80
CA GLY A 363 -21.35 2.06 -5.71
C GLY A 363 -20.62 0.71 -5.65
N ARG A 364 -20.88 -0.21 -6.59
CA ARG A 364 -20.06 -1.42 -6.77
C ARG A 364 -18.77 -1.09 -7.49
N ILE A 365 -17.77 -1.95 -7.27
CA ILE A 365 -16.42 -1.84 -7.78
C ILE A 365 -16.20 -3.05 -8.68
N SER A 366 -16.21 -2.84 -9.99
CA SER A 366 -15.75 -3.84 -10.96
C SER A 366 -14.23 -3.74 -11.07
N MET A 367 -13.50 -4.84 -10.97
CA MET A 367 -12.05 -4.83 -11.03
C MET A 367 -11.48 -6.07 -11.69
N ARG A 368 -10.52 -5.88 -12.60
CA ARG A 368 -9.63 -6.95 -13.09
C ARG A 368 -8.48 -7.10 -12.10
N VAL A 369 -8.31 -8.29 -11.53
CA VAL A 369 -7.32 -8.58 -10.50
C VAL A 369 -6.36 -9.68 -10.96
N ARG A 370 -5.06 -9.45 -10.78
CA ARG A 370 -3.97 -10.41 -11.02
C ARG A 370 -3.03 -10.46 -9.81
N PRO A 371 -3.42 -11.14 -8.72
CA PRO A 371 -2.49 -11.47 -7.64
C PRO A 371 -1.60 -12.67 -8.01
N GLU A 372 -0.36 -12.63 -7.53
CA GLU A 372 0.63 -13.68 -7.70
C GLU A 372 1.52 -13.80 -6.46
N VAL A 373 1.83 -15.04 -6.08
CA VAL A 373 2.86 -15.38 -5.08
C VAL A 373 3.83 -16.32 -5.74
N SER A 374 5.11 -16.00 -5.63
CA SER A 374 6.20 -16.75 -6.24
C SER A 374 7.34 -16.96 -5.24
N GLU A 375 7.72 -18.22 -5.06
CA GLU A 375 8.68 -18.65 -4.03
C GLU A 375 9.79 -19.50 -4.66
N LEU A 376 11.03 -19.28 -4.24
CA LEU A 376 12.16 -20.12 -4.65
C LEU A 376 11.99 -21.53 -4.07
N SER A 377 12.18 -22.53 -4.92
CA SER A 377 12.01 -23.95 -4.57
C SER A 377 13.20 -24.78 -5.04
N SER A 378 13.63 -25.72 -4.19
CA SER A 378 14.59 -26.76 -4.57
C SER A 378 13.95 -27.88 -5.38
N ALA A 379 12.63 -28.03 -5.34
CA ALA A 379 11.91 -29.02 -6.14
C ALA A 379 11.94 -28.62 -7.63
N GLY A 380 12.67 -29.37 -8.44
CA GLY A 380 12.90 -29.04 -9.86
C GLY A 380 14.09 -28.12 -10.12
N SER A 381 14.95 -27.86 -9.13
CA SER A 381 16.20 -27.11 -9.36
C SER A 381 17.12 -27.79 -10.37
N VAL A 382 17.80 -27.02 -11.22
CA VAL A 382 18.74 -27.54 -12.22
C VAL A 382 20.17 -27.17 -11.81
N THR A 383 21.08 -28.15 -11.84
CA THR A 383 22.52 -27.91 -11.63
C THR A 383 23.22 -27.68 -12.96
N LEU A 384 23.77 -26.48 -13.17
CA LEU A 384 24.50 -26.10 -14.38
C LEU A 384 25.93 -25.67 -14.00
N ASN A 385 26.95 -26.35 -14.51
CA ASN A 385 28.37 -26.06 -14.23
C ASN A 385 28.72 -25.92 -12.73
N GLY A 386 28.05 -26.68 -11.85
CA GLY A 386 28.22 -26.62 -10.40
C GLY A 386 27.35 -25.59 -9.66
N PHE A 387 26.66 -24.70 -10.37
CA PHE A 387 25.68 -23.78 -9.80
C PHE A 387 24.30 -24.44 -9.74
N GLN A 388 23.67 -24.46 -8.56
CA GLN A 388 22.28 -24.90 -8.41
C GLN A 388 21.33 -23.72 -8.66
N VAL A 389 20.61 -23.76 -9.78
CA VAL A 389 19.55 -22.79 -10.10
C VAL A 389 18.24 -23.30 -9.49
N PRO A 390 17.65 -22.63 -8.48
CA PRO A 390 16.38 -23.03 -7.91
C PRO A 390 15.24 -22.85 -8.92
N ALA A 391 14.21 -23.69 -8.80
CA ALA A 391 12.95 -23.50 -9.52
C ALA A 391 12.12 -22.40 -8.83
N LEU A 392 11.09 -21.92 -9.53
CA LEU A 392 10.14 -20.95 -8.98
C LEU A 392 8.74 -21.58 -8.89
N THR A 393 8.18 -21.67 -7.69
CA THR A 393 6.79 -22.11 -7.49
C THR A 393 5.90 -20.88 -7.58
N ILE A 394 5.08 -20.80 -8.63
CA ILE A 394 4.21 -19.65 -8.91
C ILE A 394 2.74 -20.01 -8.65
N ARG A 395 2.04 -19.14 -7.94
CA ARG A 395 0.61 -19.23 -7.63
C ARG A 395 -0.03 -17.93 -8.09
N ARG A 396 -0.68 -17.94 -9.25
CA ARG A 396 -1.28 -16.76 -9.90
C ARG A 396 -2.75 -17.03 -10.21
N ALA A 397 -3.59 -16.03 -9.98
CA ALA A 397 -4.95 -15.99 -10.52
C ALA A 397 -5.10 -14.75 -11.40
N GLU A 398 -5.98 -14.80 -12.40
CA GLU A 398 -6.42 -13.62 -13.14
C GLU A 398 -7.91 -13.71 -13.40
N THR A 399 -8.67 -12.72 -12.95
CA THR A 399 -10.13 -12.69 -13.11
C THR A 399 -10.65 -11.26 -13.06
N THR A 400 -11.92 -11.08 -13.40
CA THR A 400 -12.68 -9.83 -13.19
C THR A 400 -13.82 -10.10 -12.23
N VAL A 401 -13.97 -9.28 -11.20
CA VAL A 401 -15.03 -9.39 -10.19
C VAL A 401 -15.72 -8.05 -9.95
N GLU A 402 -16.99 -8.08 -9.59
CA GLU A 402 -17.77 -6.90 -9.17
C GLU A 402 -18.23 -7.08 -7.72
N LEU A 403 -17.78 -6.19 -6.83
CA LEU A 403 -18.01 -6.27 -5.38
C LEU A 403 -18.37 -4.90 -4.80
N GLY A 404 -19.17 -4.87 -3.74
CA GLY A 404 -19.37 -3.68 -2.92
C GLY A 404 -18.12 -3.35 -2.09
N SER A 405 -18.03 -2.09 -1.64
CA SER A 405 -16.95 -1.67 -0.72
C SER A 405 -17.05 -2.44 0.60
N GLY A 406 -16.01 -3.21 0.93
CA GLY A 406 -15.94 -4.10 2.10
C GLY A 406 -16.48 -5.51 1.87
N GLU A 407 -17.02 -5.84 0.69
CA GLU A 407 -17.44 -7.21 0.37
C GLU A 407 -16.22 -8.09 0.01
N SER A 408 -16.09 -9.24 0.68
CA SER A 408 -15.04 -10.22 0.38
C SER A 408 -15.51 -11.29 -0.60
N PHE A 409 -14.65 -11.69 -1.55
CA PHE A 409 -14.95 -12.78 -2.48
C PHE A 409 -13.74 -13.68 -2.72
N MET A 410 -13.97 -15.00 -2.76
CA MET A 410 -12.96 -15.99 -3.09
C MET A 410 -12.83 -16.08 -4.62
N ILE A 411 -11.68 -15.69 -5.17
CA ILE A 411 -11.44 -15.68 -6.63
C ILE A 411 -10.74 -16.93 -7.15
N ALA A 412 -10.04 -17.67 -6.28
CA ALA A 412 -9.40 -18.92 -6.62
C ALA A 412 -9.28 -19.81 -5.39
N GLY A 413 -9.30 -21.12 -5.63
CA GLY A 413 -9.00 -22.14 -4.64
C GLY A 413 -8.37 -23.37 -5.31
N LEU A 414 -7.52 -24.08 -4.58
CA LEU A 414 -6.92 -25.35 -5.00
C LEU A 414 -6.90 -26.29 -3.81
N LEU A 415 -7.35 -27.52 -4.02
CA LEU A 415 -7.11 -28.66 -3.14
C LEU A 415 -6.33 -29.70 -3.95
N SER A 416 -5.12 -30.02 -3.50
CA SER A 416 -4.25 -31.04 -4.09
C SER A 416 -4.01 -32.15 -3.07
N ASN A 417 -4.08 -33.41 -3.51
CA ASN A 417 -3.81 -34.58 -2.68
C ASN A 417 -3.02 -35.60 -3.50
N ASN A 418 -1.83 -35.96 -3.03
CA ASN A 418 -0.95 -36.95 -3.64
C ASN A 418 -0.61 -38.03 -2.61
N SER A 419 -0.87 -39.29 -2.93
CA SER A 419 -0.61 -40.43 -2.05
C SER A 419 0.18 -41.50 -2.81
N GLN A 420 1.39 -41.78 -2.34
CA GLN A 420 2.30 -42.77 -2.90
C GLN A 420 2.54 -43.87 -1.86
N ASN A 421 2.37 -45.12 -2.25
CA ASN A 421 2.64 -46.28 -1.40
C ASN A 421 3.60 -47.21 -2.14
N LEU A 422 4.87 -47.20 -1.74
CA LEU A 422 5.92 -48.04 -2.30
C LEU A 422 6.17 -49.22 -1.36
N VAL A 423 6.12 -50.44 -1.89
CA VAL A 423 6.29 -51.68 -1.13
C VAL A 423 7.38 -52.53 -1.77
N ASP A 424 8.57 -52.49 -1.18
CA ASP A 424 9.67 -53.38 -1.54
C ASP A 424 9.54 -54.67 -0.73
N LYS A 425 9.50 -55.85 -1.37
CA LYS A 425 9.38 -57.13 -0.65
C LYS A 425 10.22 -58.23 -1.28
N ALA A 426 10.69 -59.17 -0.45
CA ALA A 426 11.24 -60.43 -0.93
C ALA A 426 10.11 -61.28 -1.55
N PRO A 427 10.28 -61.82 -2.77
CA PRO A 427 9.26 -62.66 -3.40
C PRO A 427 8.99 -63.92 -2.55
N GLY A 428 7.72 -64.29 -2.40
CA GLY A 428 7.27 -65.37 -1.52
C GLY A 428 7.28 -64.97 -0.04
N LEU A 429 8.45 -64.71 0.54
CA LEU A 429 8.60 -64.47 2.00
C LEU A 429 7.86 -63.22 2.48
N GLY A 430 7.76 -62.16 1.67
CA GLY A 430 7.05 -60.92 2.03
C GLY A 430 5.53 -61.05 2.14
N ASP A 431 4.95 -62.12 1.61
CA ASP A 431 3.50 -62.37 1.60
C ASP A 431 3.04 -63.36 2.68
N VAL A 432 3.97 -63.89 3.49
CA VAL A 432 3.66 -64.78 4.62
C VAL A 432 2.88 -64.02 5.71
N PRO A 433 1.75 -64.54 6.22
CA PRO A 433 1.02 -63.92 7.33
C PRO A 433 1.91 -63.73 8.57
N VAL A 434 1.77 -62.59 9.26
CA VAL A 434 2.57 -62.14 10.41
C VAL A 434 4.06 -61.93 10.10
N LEU A 435 4.77 -62.95 9.64
CA LEU A 435 6.22 -62.93 9.42
C LEU A 435 6.65 -62.12 8.19
N GLY A 436 5.81 -62.00 7.16
CA GLY A 436 6.14 -61.26 5.93
C GLY A 436 6.41 -59.76 6.15
N ASN A 437 6.00 -59.19 7.29
CA ASN A 437 6.39 -57.85 7.71
C ASN A 437 7.90 -57.70 7.99
N LEU A 438 8.63 -58.79 8.25
CA LEU A 438 10.09 -58.81 8.38
C LEU A 438 10.81 -58.94 7.03
N PHE A 439 10.07 -59.23 5.95
CA PHE A 439 10.60 -59.47 4.60
C PHE A 439 10.07 -58.43 3.59
N LYS A 440 9.46 -57.35 4.07
CA LYS A 440 9.01 -56.21 3.27
C LYS A 440 9.27 -54.87 3.95
N SER A 441 9.29 -53.83 3.14
CA SER A 441 9.50 -52.44 3.52
C SER A 441 8.42 -51.61 2.83
N THR A 442 7.67 -50.83 3.62
CA THR A 442 6.62 -49.94 3.12
C THR A 442 7.04 -48.49 3.33
N ASN A 443 7.16 -47.73 2.24
CA ASN A 443 7.34 -46.28 2.26
C ASN A 443 6.04 -45.61 1.77
N PHE A 444 5.26 -45.11 2.71
CA PHE A 444 4.03 -44.38 2.45
C PHE A 444 4.31 -42.88 2.54
N ARG A 445 3.92 -42.13 1.50
CA ARG A 445 4.05 -40.67 1.44
C ARG A 445 2.71 -40.09 1.03
N LYS A 446 2.19 -39.17 1.84
CA LYS A 446 0.98 -38.40 1.54
C LYS A 446 1.31 -36.91 1.61
N GLY A 447 0.92 -36.15 0.60
CA GLY A 447 1.04 -34.70 0.55
C GLY A 447 -0.31 -34.08 0.21
N GLU A 448 -0.74 -33.12 1.01
CA GLU A 448 -1.98 -32.36 0.81
C GLU A 448 -1.63 -30.87 0.77
N THR A 449 -2.17 -30.13 -0.20
CA THR A 449 -2.01 -28.67 -0.29
C THR A 449 -3.36 -28.02 -0.54
N GLU A 450 -3.71 -27.07 0.33
CA GLU A 450 -4.91 -26.23 0.27
C GLU A 450 -4.46 -24.79 0.03
N LEU A 451 -4.96 -24.14 -1.01
CA LEU A 451 -4.70 -22.73 -1.32
C LEU A 451 -6.03 -22.01 -1.54
N VAL A 452 -6.15 -20.80 -1.00
CA VAL A 452 -7.31 -19.92 -1.19
C VAL A 452 -6.84 -18.49 -1.45
N ILE A 453 -7.41 -17.85 -2.47
CA ILE A 453 -7.20 -16.42 -2.76
C ILE A 453 -8.53 -15.68 -2.59
N VAL A 454 -8.56 -14.74 -1.65
CA VAL A 454 -9.70 -13.86 -1.35
C VAL A 454 -9.33 -12.42 -1.67
N VAL A 455 -10.23 -11.67 -2.28
CA VAL A 455 -10.09 -10.23 -2.53
C VAL A 455 -11.14 -9.45 -1.75
N THR A 456 -10.85 -8.22 -1.37
CA THR A 456 -11.78 -7.30 -0.69
C THR A 456 -11.42 -5.86 -1.06
N PRO A 457 -12.24 -5.17 -1.87
CA PRO A 457 -12.01 -3.77 -2.22
C PRO A 457 -12.68 -2.83 -1.22
N TYR A 458 -12.08 -1.67 -1.00
CA TYR A 458 -12.61 -0.59 -0.17
C TYR A 458 -12.57 0.73 -0.93
N LEU A 459 -13.65 1.50 -0.91
CA LEU A 459 -13.62 2.89 -1.35
C LEU A 459 -12.95 3.74 -0.27
N VAL A 460 -11.80 4.34 -0.58
CA VAL A 460 -10.99 5.10 0.39
C VAL A 460 -10.97 6.60 0.06
N LYS A 461 -10.87 7.41 1.11
CA LYS A 461 -10.69 8.87 1.01
C LYS A 461 -9.26 9.23 1.45
N PRO A 462 -8.61 10.21 0.80
CA PRO A 462 -7.31 10.69 1.27
C PRO A 462 -7.44 11.37 2.64
N VAL A 463 -6.43 11.18 3.49
CA VAL A 463 -6.28 11.80 4.82
C VAL A 463 -5.11 12.78 4.82
N ASN A 464 -4.95 13.63 5.84
CA ASN A 464 -3.81 14.53 5.88
C ASN A 464 -2.52 13.75 6.14
N ALA A 465 -1.38 14.25 5.64
CA ALA A 465 -0.08 13.61 5.85
C ALA A 465 0.32 13.50 7.34
N ASN A 466 -0.28 14.31 8.22
CA ASN A 466 -0.09 14.23 9.68
C ASN A 466 -0.87 13.07 10.34
N ASP A 467 -1.89 12.55 9.66
CA ASP A 467 -2.76 11.47 10.15
C ASP A 467 -2.18 10.08 9.77
N ILE A 468 -1.22 10.05 8.85
CA ILE A 468 -0.51 8.84 8.40
C ILE A 468 0.62 8.51 9.37
N LYS A 469 0.45 7.42 10.13
CA LYS A 469 1.50 6.83 10.97
C LYS A 469 2.37 5.88 10.16
N LEU A 470 3.68 6.13 10.14
CA LEU A 470 4.68 5.28 9.51
C LEU A 470 5.49 4.52 10.58
N PRO A 471 5.99 3.29 10.28
CA PRO A 471 6.86 2.54 11.20
C PRO A 471 8.15 3.27 11.60
N THR A 472 8.55 4.28 10.81
CA THR A 472 9.73 5.12 11.05
C THR A 472 9.42 6.38 11.86
N ASP A 473 8.15 6.66 12.21
CA ASP A 473 7.82 7.84 13.00
C ASP A 473 8.35 7.74 14.43
N ALA A 474 8.98 8.84 14.87
CA ALA A 474 9.80 8.96 16.07
C ALA A 474 11.05 8.04 16.15
N PHE A 475 11.43 7.33 15.09
CA PHE A 475 12.70 6.61 15.08
C PHE A 475 13.88 7.58 15.26
N ARG A 476 14.69 7.34 16.29
CA ARG A 476 15.96 8.04 16.54
C ARG A 476 17.09 7.02 16.56
N THR A 477 18.15 7.34 15.83
CA THR A 477 19.42 6.62 15.93
C THR A 477 19.98 6.79 17.35
N PRO A 478 20.42 5.70 18.03
CA PRO A 478 21.05 5.80 19.34
C PRO A 478 22.26 6.74 19.32
N ASP A 479 22.45 7.52 20.38
CA ASP A 479 23.67 8.28 20.57
C ASP A 479 24.87 7.33 20.81
N ASP A 480 26.09 7.78 20.53
CA ASP A 480 27.29 6.92 20.58
C ASP A 480 27.49 6.28 21.97
N LEU A 481 27.10 7.00 23.03
CA LEU A 481 27.15 6.49 24.40
C LEU A 481 26.10 5.40 24.67
N GLN A 482 24.87 5.53 24.15
CA GLN A 482 23.82 4.50 24.25
C GLN A 482 24.18 3.26 23.44
N ARG A 483 24.78 3.45 22.25
CA ARG A 483 25.26 2.36 21.39
C ARG A 483 26.39 1.57 22.05
N LEU A 484 27.34 2.26 22.69
CA LEU A 484 28.56 1.64 23.24
C LEU A 484 28.37 1.08 24.66
N ILE A 485 27.65 1.78 25.55
CA ILE A 485 27.49 1.40 26.96
C ILE A 485 26.22 0.57 27.20
N ASN A 486 25.10 0.94 26.56
CA ASN A 486 23.82 0.26 26.79
C ASN A 486 23.50 -0.80 25.71
N SER A 487 24.36 -0.95 24.70
CA SER A 487 24.14 -1.84 23.53
C SER A 487 22.79 -1.63 22.83
N GLN A 488 22.23 -0.42 22.91
CA GLN A 488 20.91 -0.09 22.36
C GLN A 488 21.00 0.07 20.84
N GLN A 489 20.11 -0.62 20.11
CA GLN A 489 19.99 -0.53 18.64
C GLN A 489 18.99 0.56 18.19
N SER A 490 18.13 1.03 19.09
CA SER A 490 17.23 2.17 18.93
C SER A 490 17.04 2.88 20.28
N ASP A 491 16.65 4.16 20.27
CA ASP A 491 16.38 5.00 21.47
C ASP A 491 15.12 4.57 22.28
N GLY A 492 14.73 3.29 22.23
CA GLY A 492 13.57 2.72 22.94
C GLY A 492 12.18 3.19 22.48
N ILE A 493 12.08 4.31 21.76
CA ILE A 493 10.82 4.93 21.33
C ILE A 493 10.56 4.60 19.85
N SER A 494 9.44 3.95 19.56
CA SER A 494 8.92 3.76 18.21
C SER A 494 7.43 4.16 18.16
N GLY A 495 6.97 4.72 17.03
CA GLY A 495 5.56 5.08 16.83
C GLY A 495 5.09 6.40 17.48
N GLY A 496 6.02 7.20 18.02
CA GLY A 496 5.72 8.55 18.50
C GLY A 496 5.36 9.52 17.37
N ASP A 497 4.95 10.75 17.72
CA ASP A 497 4.69 11.78 16.70
C ASP A 497 5.99 12.21 16.01
N ARG A 498 5.93 12.31 14.67
CA ARG A 498 7.01 12.91 13.87
C ARG A 498 7.26 14.35 14.34
N PRO A 499 8.53 14.80 14.47
CA PRO A 499 8.82 16.21 14.71
C PRO A 499 8.23 17.06 13.57
N LYS A 500 7.16 17.80 13.88
CA LYS A 500 6.51 18.72 12.96
C LYS A 500 7.39 19.98 12.79
N PRO A 501 7.49 20.58 11.60
CA PRO A 501 8.18 21.85 11.43
C PRO A 501 7.54 22.94 12.29
N SER A 502 8.18 23.29 13.41
CA SER A 502 7.85 24.50 14.15
C SER A 502 8.52 25.68 13.47
N VAL A 503 7.74 26.67 13.02
CA VAL A 503 8.30 28.01 12.82
C VAL A 503 8.90 28.46 14.16
N ALA A 504 10.18 28.85 14.13
CA ALA A 504 10.79 29.49 15.28
C ALA A 504 9.92 30.70 15.68
N PRO A 505 9.64 30.91 16.98
CA PRO A 505 8.99 32.14 17.41
C PRO A 505 9.76 33.33 16.83
N ALA A 506 9.06 34.25 16.19
CA ALA A 506 9.68 35.50 15.75
C ALA A 506 10.31 36.14 16.99
N GLU A 507 11.64 36.25 17.01
CA GLU A 507 12.35 36.82 18.14
C GLU A 507 11.79 38.22 18.39
N GLY A 508 11.36 38.47 19.63
CA GLY A 508 10.81 39.75 20.07
C GLY A 508 11.90 40.82 20.16
N GLY A 509 12.51 41.14 19.01
CA GLY A 509 13.49 42.19 18.82
C GLY A 509 12.92 43.24 17.89
N SER A 510 12.50 44.38 18.44
CA SER A 510 12.17 45.57 17.68
C SER A 510 13.41 46.04 16.90
N GLY A 511 13.46 45.71 15.61
CA GLY A 511 14.65 45.93 14.77
C GLY A 511 14.35 45.71 13.29
N ALA A 512 13.51 46.57 12.71
CA ALA A 512 13.56 46.75 11.26
C ALA A 512 14.97 47.27 10.87
N PRO A 513 15.54 46.88 9.73
CA PRO A 513 16.89 47.28 9.36
C PRO A 513 16.96 48.79 9.10
N GLU A 514 17.52 49.52 10.07
CA GLU A 514 17.70 50.97 9.98
C GLU A 514 18.89 51.30 9.07
N PHE A 515 18.58 51.74 7.85
CA PHE A 515 19.59 52.20 6.89
C PHE A 515 20.06 53.62 7.24
N GLY A 516 21.26 53.71 7.82
CA GLY A 516 22.11 54.90 7.72
C GLY A 516 22.06 55.89 8.88
N ALA A 517 22.88 55.64 9.90
CA ALA A 517 23.38 56.68 10.80
C ALA A 517 24.92 56.60 10.88
N LEU A 518 25.60 57.71 10.57
CA LEU A 518 27.07 57.80 10.64
C LEU A 518 27.52 57.95 12.11
N PRO A 519 28.57 57.23 12.55
CA PRO A 519 29.02 57.30 13.94
C PRO A 519 29.78 58.60 14.22
N SER A 520 29.29 59.38 15.18
CA SER A 520 30.00 60.59 15.65
C SER A 520 30.90 60.29 16.86
N GLN A 521 32.20 60.44 16.61
CA GLN A 521 33.27 60.75 17.57
C GLN A 521 33.85 59.62 18.47
N PRO A 522 35.12 59.77 18.90
CA PRO A 522 36.03 58.63 18.98
C PRO A 522 36.26 58.08 20.39
N ARG A 523 36.64 56.79 20.45
CA ARG A 523 37.03 56.09 21.67
C ARG A 523 38.44 56.49 22.12
N ALA A 524 38.55 57.05 23.31
CA ALA A 524 39.83 57.24 23.98
C ALA A 524 40.40 55.91 24.52
N LEU A 525 41.73 55.81 24.47
CA LEU A 525 42.61 54.86 25.17
C LEU A 525 43.53 55.70 26.10
N PRO A 526 44.36 55.15 27.02
CA PRO A 526 44.65 53.74 27.34
C PRO A 526 44.64 53.40 28.87
N SER A 527 44.89 52.14 29.26
CA SER A 527 45.92 51.75 30.28
C SER A 527 45.90 50.26 30.69
N SER A 528 46.95 49.54 30.29
CA SER A 528 47.74 48.49 30.99
C SER A 528 47.20 47.60 32.15
N ALA A 529 47.15 46.29 31.86
CA ALA A 529 47.81 45.14 32.56
C ALA A 529 47.30 44.48 33.87
N ALA A 530 47.45 43.13 33.87
CA ALA A 530 47.42 42.13 34.97
C ALA A 530 46.06 41.89 35.68
N LYS A 531 45.66 40.67 36.08
CA LYS A 531 46.23 39.29 36.04
C LYS A 531 45.03 38.30 36.11
N PRO A 532 45.09 37.05 35.60
CA PRO A 532 43.98 36.11 35.74
C PRO A 532 44.00 35.42 37.12
N GLN A 533 42.85 35.34 37.79
CA GLN A 533 42.69 34.54 39.01
C GLN A 533 41.36 33.77 39.00
N ARG A 534 41.37 32.64 39.69
CA ARG A 534 40.52 31.46 39.52
C ARG A 534 39.23 31.49 40.36
N ASP A 535 38.25 30.70 39.88
CA ASP A 535 37.24 29.95 40.65
C ASP A 535 36.03 30.66 41.30
N ALA A 536 35.06 29.79 41.67
CA ALA A 536 33.87 30.00 42.49
C ALA A 536 32.63 30.68 41.88
N LYS A 537 31.83 29.90 41.12
CA LYS A 537 30.36 30.08 41.07
C LYS A 537 29.74 29.71 42.42
N SER A 538 29.04 30.61 43.11
CA SER A 538 27.76 30.31 43.81
C SER A 538 27.05 31.56 44.36
N GLY A 539 25.73 31.48 44.54
CA GLY A 539 24.85 32.53 45.09
C GLY A 539 24.40 33.54 44.02
N LYS A 540 23.17 34.09 44.02
CA LYS A 540 22.01 34.13 44.94
C LYS A 540 20.78 34.55 44.07
N ALA A 541 19.49 34.51 44.44
CA ALA A 541 18.71 33.94 45.54
C ALA A 541 17.19 34.12 45.21
N SER A 542 16.31 33.91 46.22
CA SER A 542 14.83 33.95 46.22
C SER A 542 14.17 32.65 45.72
N SER A 543 13.07 32.17 46.31
CA SER A 543 12.16 32.80 47.30
C SER A 543 12.01 32.01 48.62
N ARG A 544 11.29 32.60 49.59
CA ARG A 544 11.03 32.09 50.96
C ARG A 544 9.66 31.42 51.09
N ASN A 545 9.47 30.79 52.26
CA ASN A 545 8.29 30.10 52.81
C ASN A 545 7.99 28.70 52.20
N GLY A 546 7.66 27.68 52.99
CA GLY A 546 7.59 27.63 54.45
C GLY A 546 6.50 26.68 54.96
N GLY A 547 6.84 25.41 55.19
CA GLY A 547 5.91 24.40 55.73
C GLY A 547 6.54 23.01 55.78
N LYS A 548 6.46 22.36 56.95
CA LYS A 548 6.95 21.02 57.29
C LYS A 548 6.05 20.49 58.44
N PRO A 549 6.07 19.19 58.78
CA PRO A 549 6.40 18.01 57.98
C PRO A 549 5.32 16.89 58.09
N GLY A 550 5.45 15.84 57.28
CA GLY A 550 4.80 14.54 57.46
C GLY A 550 5.72 13.47 56.87
N ASP A 551 6.06 12.44 57.64
CA ASP A 551 7.26 11.63 57.44
C ASP A 551 6.93 10.15 57.14
N LEU A 552 7.91 9.42 56.62
CA LEU A 552 8.00 7.94 56.54
C LEU A 552 7.01 7.18 55.64
N ALA A 553 7.51 6.55 54.58
CA ALA A 553 7.74 5.09 54.54
C ALA A 553 8.20 4.62 53.13
N ALA A 554 9.06 3.60 53.08
CA ALA A 554 9.58 3.02 51.84
C ALA A 554 8.84 1.71 51.47
N ALA A 555 8.74 1.41 50.17
CA ALA A 555 8.73 0.04 49.65
C ALA A 555 8.99 -0.01 48.11
N THR A 556 10.08 -0.67 47.73
CA THR A 556 10.32 -1.29 46.40
C THR A 556 10.12 -2.81 46.53
N PRO A 557 10.23 -3.64 45.47
CA PRO A 557 9.82 -3.46 44.07
C PRO A 557 9.14 -4.72 43.44
N GLY A 558 8.60 -4.55 42.23
CA GLY A 558 8.73 -5.52 41.12
C GLY A 558 7.81 -6.75 41.05
N PHE A 559 7.55 -7.19 39.81
CA PHE A 559 7.32 -8.59 39.44
C PHE A 559 7.73 -8.82 37.97
N SER A 560 8.17 -10.03 37.66
CA SER A 560 8.70 -10.49 36.37
C SER A 560 7.66 -11.26 35.54
N PHE A 561 8.02 -11.55 34.29
CA PHE A 561 7.25 -12.36 33.35
C PHE A 561 7.18 -13.86 33.73
N ASP A 562 6.09 -14.49 33.30
CA ASP A 562 6.03 -15.84 32.69
C ASP A 562 5.49 -15.65 31.26
#